data_AF-A0A9W7ATY9-F1
#
_entry.id   AF-A0A9W7ATY9-F1
#
_cell.length_a   1.000
_cell.length_b   1.000
_cell.length_c   1.000
_cell.angle_alpha   90.00
_cell.angle_beta   90.00
_cell.angle_gamma   90.00
#
_symmetry.space_group_name_H-M   'P 1'
#
loop_
_entity.id
_entity.type
_entity.pdbx_description
1 polymer ?
#
loop_
_entity_poly.entity_id
_entity_poly.type
_entity_poly.pdbx_seq_one_letter_code
_entity_poly.pdbx_strand_id
1 'polypeptide(L)'
;HAGSRRVPGQGNNAYVFPGIGLGVIASGADGVGDDDMYVAAKTLAGMVSKGRIREGCVYPELGRIREISTKIAEEVAVNGIRKGRSKMGEKEVKKVIKRIQYEPGK
;
A
#
# COMPACT_ATOMS: atom_id res chain seq x y z
N HIS A 1 20.50 33.82 5.78
CA HIS A 1 19.37 32.87 5.69
C HIS A 1 19.91 31.46 5.93
N ALA A 2 19.55 30.84 7.05
CA ALA A 2 20.02 29.49 7.39
C ALA A 2 19.37 28.46 6.47
N GLY A 3 20.18 27.65 5.79
CA GLY A 3 19.70 26.64 4.84
C GLY A 3 18.92 25.54 5.54
N SER A 4 17.64 25.39 5.22
CA SER A 4 16.82 24.27 5.67
C SER A 4 17.20 23.01 4.88
N ARG A 5 17.68 21.95 5.54
CA ARG A 5 17.90 20.63 4.93
C ARG A 5 16.54 20.06 4.49
N ARG A 6 16.35 19.85 3.19
CA ARG A 6 15.19 19.15 2.63
C ARG A 6 15.62 17.76 2.16
N VAL A 7 14.86 16.74 2.47
CA VAL A 7 15.09 15.36 1.99
C VAL A 7 14.04 15.05 0.94
N PRO A 8 14.33 15.17 -0.37
CA PRO A 8 13.37 14.81 -1.39
C PRO A 8 13.09 13.30 -1.32
N GLY A 9 11.82 12.95 -1.16
CA GLY A 9 11.38 11.55 -1.26
C GLY A 9 11.36 11.11 -2.73
N GLN A 10 11.72 9.84 -3.00
CA GLN A 10 11.64 9.30 -4.36
C GLN A 10 10.21 8.84 -4.67
N GLY A 11 9.60 9.39 -5.72
CA GLY A 11 8.33 8.92 -6.27
C GLY A 11 8.50 7.65 -7.09
N ASN A 12 8.77 6.54 -6.40
CA ASN A 12 9.00 5.25 -7.02
C ASN A 12 7.74 4.38 -6.98
N ASN A 13 7.37 3.78 -8.10
CA ASN A 13 6.24 2.86 -8.18
C ASN A 13 6.38 1.61 -7.30
N ALA A 14 7.61 1.32 -6.83
CA ALA A 14 7.89 0.31 -5.81
C ALA A 14 7.03 0.46 -4.54
N TYR A 15 6.51 1.67 -4.23
CA TYR A 15 5.62 1.87 -3.10
C TYR A 15 4.21 1.27 -3.30
N VAL A 16 3.72 1.18 -4.54
CA VAL A 16 2.31 0.87 -4.81
C VAL A 16 2.11 -0.45 -5.53
N PHE A 17 2.95 -0.79 -6.51
CA PHE A 17 2.76 -1.99 -7.34
C PHE A 17 2.79 -3.31 -6.56
N PRO A 18 3.70 -3.52 -5.59
CA PRO A 18 3.69 -4.77 -4.83
C PRO A 18 2.39 -4.94 -4.03
N GLY A 19 1.88 -3.86 -3.43
CA GLY A 19 0.63 -3.89 -2.66
C GLY A 19 -0.59 -4.14 -3.54
N ILE A 20 -0.69 -3.48 -4.70
CA ILE A 20 -1.81 -3.67 -5.63
C ILE A 20 -1.85 -5.11 -6.12
N GLY A 21 -0.72 -5.64 -6.62
CA GLY A 21 -0.64 -7.01 -7.11
C GLY A 21 -0.98 -8.02 -6.02
N LEU A 22 -0.43 -7.84 -4.81
CA LEU A 22 -0.73 -8.71 -3.68
C LEU A 22 -2.21 -8.69 -3.29
N GLY A 23 -2.86 -7.52 -3.28
CA GLY A 23 -4.28 -7.39 -2.95
C GLY A 23 -5.20 -8.07 -3.97
N VAL A 24 -4.90 -7.92 -5.26
CA VAL A 24 -5.64 -8.59 -6.35
C VAL A 24 -5.48 -10.11 -6.25
N ILE A 25 -4.25 -10.62 -6.08
CA ILE A 25 -3.97 -12.05 -5.95
C ILE A 25 -4.64 -12.62 -4.70
N ALA A 26 -4.50 -11.95 -3.54
CA ALA A 26 -5.03 -12.46 -2.27
C ALA A 26 -6.56 -12.50 -2.23
N SER A 27 -7.22 -11.53 -2.88
CA SER A 27 -8.67 -11.48 -2.97
C SER A 27 -9.24 -12.42 -4.04
N GLY A 28 -8.41 -12.96 -4.93
CA GLY A 28 -8.88 -13.74 -6.08
C GLY A 28 -9.71 -12.91 -7.06
N ALA A 29 -9.45 -11.60 -7.15
CA ALA A 29 -10.11 -10.76 -8.14
C ALA A 29 -9.56 -11.03 -9.55
N ASP A 30 -10.42 -10.96 -10.57
CA ASP A 30 -10.06 -11.26 -11.97
C ASP A 30 -9.03 -10.27 -12.56
N GLY A 31 -8.82 -9.13 -11.90
CA GLY A 31 -7.83 -8.14 -12.31
C GLY A 31 -7.80 -6.88 -11.45
N VAL A 32 -6.88 -5.99 -11.80
CA VAL A 32 -6.79 -4.63 -11.24
C VAL A 32 -7.99 -3.82 -11.73
N GLY A 33 -8.75 -3.24 -10.81
CA GLY A 33 -9.88 -2.36 -11.13
C GLY A 33 -9.46 -0.90 -11.26
N ASP A 34 -10.28 -0.10 -11.94
CA ASP A 34 -9.98 1.29 -12.31
C ASP A 34 -9.53 2.18 -11.13
N ASP A 35 -10.12 1.97 -9.95
CA ASP A 35 -9.85 2.79 -8.76
C ASP A 35 -8.74 2.22 -7.87
N ASP A 36 -8.17 1.05 -8.17
CA ASP A 36 -7.18 0.41 -7.30
C ASP A 36 -5.89 1.25 -7.17
N MET A 37 -5.50 1.95 -8.25
CA MET A 37 -4.41 2.92 -8.22
C MET A 37 -4.70 4.10 -7.29
N TYR A 38 -5.94 4.61 -7.32
CA TYR A 38 -6.35 5.71 -6.44
C TYR A 38 -6.38 5.26 -4.97
N VAL A 39 -6.89 4.06 -4.70
CA VAL A 39 -6.89 3.46 -3.36
C VAL A 39 -5.46 3.29 -2.84
N ALA A 40 -4.55 2.79 -3.67
CA ALA A 40 -3.14 2.66 -3.31
C ALA A 40 -2.48 4.02 -3.02
N ALA A 41 -2.68 5.02 -3.87
CA ALA A 41 -2.14 6.36 -3.68
C ALA A 41 -2.68 7.04 -2.40
N LYS A 42 -3.99 6.93 -2.16
CA LYS A 42 -4.63 7.45 -0.93
C LYS A 42 -4.08 6.76 0.32
N THR A 43 -3.90 5.45 0.25
CA THR A 43 -3.34 4.65 1.35
C THR A 43 -1.90 5.06 1.64
N LEU A 44 -1.07 5.18 0.59
CA LEU A 44 0.32 5.63 0.71
C LEU A 44 0.43 7.01 1.35
N ALA A 45 -0.40 7.96 0.90
CA ALA A 45 -0.45 9.32 1.44
C ALA A 45 -0.83 9.33 2.94
N GLY A 46 -1.76 8.46 3.35
CA GLY A 46 -2.15 8.29 4.75
C GLY A 46 -1.05 7.71 5.65
N MET A 47 -0.03 7.07 5.08
CA MET A 47 1.10 6.48 5.82
C MET A 47 2.31 7.42 5.97
N VAL A 48 2.23 8.63 5.40
CA VAL A 48 3.27 9.66 5.55
C VAL A 48 3.17 10.30 6.95
N SER A 49 4.26 10.27 7.71
CA SER A 49 4.26 10.86 9.06
C SER A 49 4.24 12.39 9.02
N LYS A 50 3.64 13.03 10.03
CA LYS A 50 3.65 14.50 10.17
C LYS A 50 5.07 15.09 10.18
N GLY A 51 6.05 14.35 10.70
CA GLY A 51 7.47 14.75 10.68
C GLY A 51 8.01 14.88 9.26
N ARG A 52 7.73 13.90 8.40
CA ARG A 52 8.14 13.88 6.99
C ARG A 52 7.54 15.06 6.23
N ILE A 53 6.26 15.34 6.45
CA ILE A 53 5.57 16.48 5.83
C ILE A 53 6.24 17.80 6.22
N ARG A 54 6.58 17.97 7.51
CA ARG A 54 7.29 19.17 7.99
C ARG A 54 8.67 19.35 7.35
N GLU A 55 9.34 18.26 7.01
CA GLU A 55 10.63 18.25 6.30
C GLU A 55 10.48 18.42 4.77
N GLY A 56 9.25 18.55 4.26
CA GLY A 56 8.95 18.64 2.84
C GLY A 56 8.99 17.31 2.09
N CYS A 57 8.97 16.17 2.81
CA CYS A 57 8.94 14.83 2.23
C CYS A 57 7.51 14.28 2.17
N VAL A 58 7.01 14.04 0.95
CA VAL A 58 5.64 13.60 0.67
C VAL A 58 5.48 12.08 0.51
N TYR A 59 6.55 11.32 0.76
CA TYR A 59 6.53 9.86 0.76
C TYR A 59 6.69 9.32 2.19
N PRO A 60 6.44 8.03 2.47
CA PRO A 60 6.83 7.34 3.71
C PRO A 60 8.20 6.65 3.62
N GLU A 61 8.78 6.23 4.74
CA GLU A 61 10.16 5.69 4.80
C GLU A 61 10.33 4.42 3.97
N LEU A 62 11.40 4.34 3.16
CA LEU A 62 11.71 3.15 2.35
C LEU A 62 11.84 1.89 3.21
N GLY A 63 12.38 2.00 4.43
CA GLY A 63 12.44 0.87 5.36
C GLY A 63 11.07 0.28 5.73
N ARG A 64 9.99 1.03 5.52
CA ARG A 64 8.60 0.62 5.78
C ARG A 64 7.89 0.07 4.54
N ILE A 65 8.59 -0.12 3.42
CA ILE A 65 7.98 -0.53 2.15
C ILE A 65 7.16 -1.83 2.24
N ARG A 66 7.56 -2.76 3.12
CA ARG A 66 6.80 -3.99 3.40
C ARG A 66 5.46 -3.69 4.07
N GLU A 67 5.47 -2.92 5.15
CA GLU A 67 4.27 -2.48 5.88
C GLU A 67 3.33 -1.72 4.95
N ILE A 68 3.89 -0.83 4.13
CA ILE A 68 3.15 -0.06 3.12
C ILE A 68 2.50 -0.98 2.10
N SER A 69 3.26 -1.96 1.58
CA SER A 69 2.74 -2.92 0.61
C SER A 69 1.60 -3.75 1.21
N THR A 70 1.73 -4.23 2.45
CA THR A 70 0.66 -4.94 3.17
C THR A 70 -0.59 -4.09 3.27
N LYS A 71 -0.43 -2.83 3.69
CA LYS A 71 -1.56 -1.96 3.92
C LYS A 71 -2.29 -1.62 2.63
N ILE A 72 -1.55 -1.35 1.55
CA ILE A 72 -2.12 -1.16 0.22
C ILE A 72 -2.83 -2.43 -0.25
N ALA A 73 -2.25 -3.62 -0.04
CA ALA A 73 -2.88 -4.88 -0.41
C ALA A 73 -4.21 -5.10 0.31
N GLU A 74 -4.29 -4.78 1.60
CA GLU A 74 -5.53 -4.88 2.36
C GLU A 74 -6.62 -3.96 1.80
N GLU A 75 -6.30 -2.70 1.54
CA GLU A 75 -7.28 -1.72 1.05
C GLU A 75 -7.71 -2.02 -0.40
N VAL A 76 -6.79 -2.47 -1.27
CA VAL A 76 -7.10 -2.90 -2.64
C VAL A 76 -7.99 -4.14 -2.63
N ALA A 77 -7.67 -5.14 -1.81
CA ALA A 77 -8.49 -6.34 -1.66
C ALA A 77 -9.91 -6.03 -1.16
N VAL A 78 -10.01 -5.17 -0.14
CA VAL A 78 -11.30 -4.69 0.38
C VAL A 78 -12.08 -3.93 -0.68
N ASN A 79 -11.41 -3.07 -1.47
CA ASN A 79 -12.04 -2.40 -2.61
C ASN A 79 -12.58 -3.39 -3.65
N GLY A 80 -11.82 -4.44 -3.96
CA GLY A 80 -12.25 -5.54 -4.84
C GLY A 80 -13.52 -6.23 -4.35
N ILE A 81 -13.56 -6.58 -3.06
CA ILE A 81 -14.72 -7.21 -2.41
C ILE A 81 -15.94 -6.28 -2.47
N ARG A 82 -15.79 -5.01 -2.07
CA ARG A 82 -16.90 -4.05 -2.06
C ARG A 82 -17.47 -3.75 -3.43
N LYS A 83 -16.63 -3.81 -4.46
CA LYS A 83 -17.05 -3.62 -5.86
C LYS A 83 -17.53 -4.93 -6.52
N GLY A 84 -17.66 -6.02 -5.77
CA GLY A 84 -18.13 -7.31 -6.28
C GLY A 84 -17.16 -8.03 -7.21
N ARG A 85 -15.88 -7.62 -7.24
CA ARG A 85 -14.82 -8.29 -8.02
C ARG A 85 -14.24 -9.51 -7.32
N SER A 86 -14.60 -9.74 -6.06
CA SER A 86 -14.22 -10.91 -5.28
C SER A 86 -15.40 -11.38 -4.45
N LYS A 87 -15.54 -12.71 -4.29
CA LYS A 87 -16.52 -13.34 -3.41
C LYS A 87 -16.02 -13.55 -1.98
N MET A 88 -14.76 -13.17 -1.71
CA MET A 88 -14.11 -13.36 -0.40
C MET A 88 -14.65 -12.37 0.65
N GLY A 89 -14.63 -12.74 1.92
CA GLY A 89 -14.96 -11.81 3.00
C GLY A 89 -13.81 -10.88 3.38
N GLU A 90 -14.09 -9.64 3.82
CA GLU A 90 -13.04 -8.67 4.22
C GLU A 90 -12.13 -9.19 5.35
N LYS A 91 -12.68 -9.95 6.30
CA LYS A 91 -11.90 -10.56 7.40
C LYS A 91 -11.02 -11.71 6.91
N GLU A 92 -11.50 -12.44 5.91
CA GLU A 92 -10.79 -13.58 5.32
C GLU A 92 -9.59 -13.09 4.52
N VAL A 93 -9.79 -12.11 3.63
CA VAL A 93 -8.70 -11.62 2.78
C VAL A 93 -7.54 -11.03 3.56
N LYS A 94 -7.81 -10.35 4.68
CA LYS A 94 -6.75 -9.86 5.58
C LYS A 94 -5.92 -10.99 6.20
N LYS A 95 -6.53 -12.15 6.48
CA LYS A 95 -5.79 -13.35 6.93
C LYS A 95 -4.95 -13.94 5.79
N VAL A 96 -5.49 -13.98 4.58
CA VAL A 96 -4.76 -14.45 3.38
C VAL A 96 -3.52 -13.59 3.16
N ILE A 97 -3.68 -12.26 3.10
CA ILE A 97 -2.58 -11.30 2.91
C ILE A 97 -1.46 -11.50 3.94
N LYS A 98 -1.82 -11.65 5.22
CA LYS A 98 -0.83 -11.93 6.28
C LYS A 98 -0.11 -13.27 6.12
N ARG A 99 -0.75 -14.28 5.52
CA ARG A 99 -0.14 -15.60 5.28
C ARG A 99 0.79 -15.61 4.07
N ILE A 100 0.43 -14.91 3.00
CA ILE A 100 1.20 -14.90 1.74
C ILE A 100 2.32 -13.85 1.75
N GLN A 101 2.28 -12.91 2.69
CA GLN A 101 3.38 -11.98 2.89
C GLN A 101 4.63 -12.73 3.38
N TYR A 102 5.66 -12.77 2.54
CA TYR A 102 6.95 -13.36 2.88
C TYR A 102 7.65 -12.57 4.02
N GLU A 103 7.99 -13.25 5.11
CA GLU A 103 8.82 -12.74 6.20
C GLU A 103 10.22 -13.37 6.10
N PRO A 104 11.25 -12.64 5.65
CA PRO A 104 12.61 -13.19 5.63
C PRO A 104 13.09 -13.42 7.07
N GLY A 105 13.53 -14.64 7.37
CA GLY A 105 14.01 -15.05 8.69
C GLY A 105 13.02 -15.89 9.50
N LYS A 106 11.87 -16.26 8.93
CA LYS A 106 11.08 -17.42 9.35
C LYS A 106 11.20 -18.54 8.33
#